data_AF-A0A7Y2HI24-F1
#
_entry.id   AF-A0A7Y2HI24-F1
#
_cell.length_a   1.000
_cell.length_b   1.000
_cell.length_c   1.000
_cell.angle_alpha   90.00
_cell.angle_beta   90.00
_cell.angle_gamma   90.00
#
_symmetry.space_group_name_H-M   'P 1'
#
loop_
_entity.id
_entity.type
_entity.pdbx_description
1 polymer ?
#
loop_
_entity_poly.entity_id
_entity_poly.type
_entity_poly.pdbx_seq_one_letter_code
_entity_poly.pdbx_strand_id
1 'polypeptide(L)'
;VVIWYPEIKAGQSLRLRIWETYTDPNRYLLYNNELIWDRSFGRNRNKVVLPEGWWLTISSIPAVISESKDGQPELYFINDRPDNIDVFIKAKRK
;
A
#
# COMPACT_ATOMS: atom_id res chain seq x y z
N VAL A 1 -0.90 4.52 15.91
CA VAL A 1 -2.27 3.97 16.05
C VAL A 1 -2.22 2.82 17.05
N VAL A 2 -3.11 2.83 18.03
CA VAL A 2 -3.29 1.71 18.96
C VAL A 2 -4.56 0.97 18.54
N ILE A 3 -4.47 -0.35 18.41
CA ILE A 3 -5.60 -1.19 17.99
C ILE A 3 -5.88 -2.18 19.10
N TRP A 4 -7.05 -2.04 19.71
CA TRP A 4 -7.50 -2.92 20.77
C TRP A 4 -8.18 -4.14 20.16
N TYR A 5 -7.79 -5.33 20.62
CA TYR A 5 -8.42 -6.59 20.26
C TYR A 5 -8.53 -7.47 21.51
N PRO A 6 -9.54 -8.36 21.59
CA PRO A 6 -9.66 -9.31 22.70
C PRO A 6 -8.45 -10.25 22.79
N GLU A 7 -8.24 -10.85 23.96
CA GLU A 7 -7.21 -11.87 24.15
C GLU A 7 -7.36 -13.02 23.13
N ILE A 8 -6.27 -13.39 22.45
CA ILE A 8 -6.22 -14.51 21.52
C ILE A 8 -5.74 -15.74 22.26
N LYS A 9 -6.63 -16.72 22.44
CA LYS A 9 -6.30 -17.98 23.14
C LYS A 9 -5.32 -18.84 22.32
N ALA A 10 -4.67 -19.78 23.00
CA ALA A 10 -3.78 -20.75 22.35
C ALA A 10 -4.49 -21.47 21.18
N GLY A 11 -3.82 -21.52 20.02
CA GLY A 11 -4.34 -22.14 18.79
C GLY A 11 -5.31 -21.27 17.98
N GLN A 12 -5.63 -20.05 18.42
CA GLN A 12 -6.49 -19.14 17.68
C GLN A 12 -5.70 -18.12 16.86
N SER A 13 -6.39 -17.52 15.89
CA SER A 13 -5.87 -16.41 15.08
C SER A 13 -6.98 -15.41 14.82
N LEU A 14 -6.63 -14.11 14.83
CA LEU A 14 -7.53 -13.03 14.48
C LEU A 14 -6.95 -12.25 13.31
N ARG A 15 -7.77 -11.97 12.30
CA ARG A 15 -7.40 -11.13 11.17
C ARG A 15 -7.94 -9.72 11.38
N LEU A 16 -7.04 -8.77 11.58
CA LEU A 16 -7.38 -7.35 11.67
C LEU A 16 -7.26 -6.70 10.29
N ARG A 17 -8.27 -5.94 9.88
CA ARG A 17 -8.18 -5.02 8.75
C ARG A 17 -8.15 -3.61 9.29
N ILE A 18 -7.14 -2.87 8.88
CA ILE A 18 -6.93 -1.47 9.28
C ILE A 18 -7.08 -0.64 8.02
N TRP A 19 -7.96 0.36 8.06
CA TRP A 19 -8.09 1.35 7.00
C TRP A 19 -7.85 2.72 7.60
N GLU A 20 -6.84 3.41 7.09
CA GLU A 20 -6.40 4.69 7.63
C GLU A 20 -6.09 5.65 6.49
N THR A 21 -6.34 6.93 6.74
CA THR A 21 -5.94 8.01 5.86
C THR A 21 -4.78 8.76 6.53
N TYR A 22 -3.68 8.93 5.80
CA TYR A 22 -2.51 9.65 6.29
C TYR A 22 -2.12 10.74 5.29
N THR A 23 -1.74 11.90 5.81
CA THR A 23 -1.02 12.92 5.05
C THR A 23 0.47 12.68 5.23
N ASP A 24 1.19 12.39 4.15
CA ASP A 24 2.64 12.12 4.18
C ASP A 24 3.36 12.93 3.11
N PRO A 25 3.54 14.24 3.31
CA PRO A 25 4.03 15.15 2.27
C PRO A 25 5.48 14.88 1.86
N ASN A 26 6.24 14.18 2.70
CA ASN A 26 7.63 13.81 2.42
C ASN A 26 7.74 12.59 1.51
N ARG A 27 6.69 11.77 1.47
CA ARG A 27 6.70 10.48 0.77
C ARG A 27 5.72 10.42 -0.38
N TYR A 28 4.65 11.22 -0.36
CA TYR A 28 3.65 11.32 -1.41
C TYR A 28 3.69 12.71 -2.02
N LEU A 29 4.18 12.82 -3.26
CA LEU A 29 4.36 14.12 -3.91
C LEU A 29 4.08 14.05 -5.40
N LEU A 30 3.77 15.22 -5.98
CA LEU A 30 3.70 15.41 -7.41
C LEU A 30 4.99 16.10 -7.88
N TYR A 31 5.67 15.48 -8.84
CA TYR A 31 6.88 16.04 -9.43
C TYR A 31 6.91 15.74 -10.92
N ASN A 32 7.13 16.77 -11.74
CA ASN A 32 7.15 16.67 -13.20
C ASN A 32 5.96 15.89 -13.79
N ASN A 33 4.76 16.19 -13.31
CA ASN A 33 3.50 15.55 -13.70
C ASN A 33 3.40 14.04 -13.40
N GLU A 34 4.31 13.51 -12.57
CA GLU A 34 4.23 12.17 -12.00
C GLU A 34 3.79 12.26 -10.54
N LEU A 35 2.98 11.29 -10.11
CA LEU A 35 2.79 10.97 -8.71
C LEU A 35 3.94 10.07 -8.32
N ILE A 36 4.63 10.46 -7.25
CA ILE A 36 5.73 9.70 -6.65
C ILE A 36 5.30 9.31 -5.25
N TRP A 37 5.46 8.03 -4.93
CA TRP A 37 5.26 7.53 -3.58
C TRP A 37 6.39 6.62 -3.14
N ASP A 38 7.07 6.99 -2.05
CA ASP A 38 8.23 6.28 -1.51
C ASP A 38 7.97 5.90 -0.04
N ARG A 39 7.65 4.64 0.23
CA ARG A 39 7.28 4.20 1.58
C ARG A 39 7.70 2.76 1.88
N SER A 40 8.16 2.54 3.11
CA SER A 40 8.46 1.21 3.64
C SER A 40 7.22 0.50 4.20
N PHE A 41 7.08 -0.80 3.93
CA PHE A 41 6.04 -1.66 4.51
C PHE A 41 6.62 -2.79 5.35
N GLY A 42 6.33 -2.78 6.65
CA GLY A 42 6.64 -3.89 7.57
C GLY A 42 5.48 -4.86 7.83
N ARG A 43 4.25 -4.52 7.41
CA ARG A 43 3.11 -5.44 7.53
C ARG A 43 3.15 -6.45 6.39
N ASN A 44 2.75 -7.69 6.67
CA ASN A 44 2.87 -8.77 5.68
C ASN A 44 2.05 -8.52 4.41
N ARG A 45 0.84 -7.96 4.51
CA ARG A 45 -0.05 -7.74 3.37
C ARG A 45 -0.44 -6.28 3.28
N ASN A 46 -0.11 -5.62 2.17
CA ASN A 46 -0.45 -4.21 1.92
C ASN A 46 -1.13 -4.08 0.57
N LYS A 47 -2.22 -3.31 0.55
CA LYS A 47 -2.90 -2.93 -0.69
C LYS A 47 -2.79 -1.43 -0.86
N VAL A 48 -2.37 -1.02 -2.04
CA VAL A 48 -2.25 0.39 -2.45
C VAL A 48 -3.23 0.59 -3.59
N VAL A 49 -4.06 1.62 -3.51
CA VAL A 49 -5.00 2.00 -4.57
C VAL A 49 -4.55 3.36 -5.08
N LEU A 50 -4.27 3.47 -6.38
CA LEU A 50 -3.93 4.75 -6.97
C LEU A 50 -5.17 5.65 -7.06
N PRO A 51 -5.01 6.98 -6.95
CA PRO A 51 -6.14 7.88 -7.11
C PRO A 51 -6.78 7.77 -8.49
N GLU A 52 -8.05 8.14 -8.58
CA GLU A 52 -8.76 8.22 -9.86
C GLU A 52 -8.02 9.08 -10.89
N GLY A 53 -8.04 8.66 -12.15
CA GLY A 53 -7.37 9.36 -13.25
C GLY A 53 -5.86 9.16 -13.30
N TRP A 54 -5.29 8.25 -12.51
CA TRP A 54 -3.87 7.87 -12.57
C TRP A 54 -3.69 6.44 -13.11
N TRP A 55 -2.57 6.20 -13.78
CA TRP A 55 -2.10 4.87 -14.18
C TRP A 55 -0.70 4.61 -13.64
N LEU A 56 -0.44 3.36 -13.23
CA LEU A 56 0.83 2.92 -12.68
C LEU A 56 1.92 2.93 -13.78
N THR A 57 3.08 3.52 -13.50
CA THR A 57 4.23 3.50 -14.41
C THR A 57 5.42 2.72 -13.86
N ILE A 58 5.64 2.74 -12.54
CA ILE A 58 6.76 2.05 -11.89
C ILE A 58 6.31 1.44 -10.56
N SER A 59 6.78 0.23 -10.26
CA SER A 59 6.84 -0.35 -8.92
C SER A 59 8.24 -0.92 -8.70
N SER A 60 8.95 -0.49 -7.65
CA SER A 60 10.30 -1.02 -7.34
C SER A 60 10.27 -2.43 -6.75
N ILE A 61 9.14 -2.83 -6.15
CA ILE A 61 8.94 -4.14 -5.54
C ILE A 61 7.87 -4.91 -6.33
N PRO A 62 8.04 -6.23 -6.55
CA PRO A 62 7.01 -7.05 -7.17
C PRO A 62 5.68 -6.96 -6.42
N ALA A 63 4.60 -6.73 -7.18
CA ALA A 63 3.24 -6.67 -6.68
C ALA A 63 2.30 -7.39 -7.64
N VAL A 64 1.20 -7.92 -7.11
CA VAL A 64 0.06 -8.31 -7.95
C VAL A 64 -0.70 -7.04 -8.32
N ILE A 65 -0.88 -6.81 -9.61
CA ILE A 65 -1.61 -5.66 -10.13
C ILE A 65 -3.02 -6.12 -10.50
N SER A 66 -4.02 -5.35 -10.06
CA SER A 66 -5.42 -5.53 -10.45
C SER A 66 -6.08 -4.16 -10.66
N GLU A 67 -7.32 -4.17 -11.14
CA GLU A 67 -8.14 -2.97 -11.24
C GLU A 67 -9.29 -3.06 -10.22
N SER A 68 -9.55 -1.96 -9.51
CA SER A 68 -10.70 -1.85 -8.62
C SER A 68 -12.00 -1.82 -9.43
N LYS A 69 -13.14 -1.97 -8.76
CA LYS A 69 -14.46 -1.85 -9.42
C LYS A 69 -14.66 -0.49 -10.10
N ASP A 70 -13.98 0.54 -9.61
CA ASP A 70 -14.06 1.92 -10.08
C ASP A 70 -12.96 2.26 -11.10
N GLY A 71 -12.23 1.26 -11.62
CA GLY A 71 -11.23 1.47 -12.68
C GLY A 71 -9.89 2.03 -12.18
N GLN A 72 -9.63 1.98 -10.87
CA GLN A 72 -8.39 2.45 -10.26
C GLN A 72 -7.37 1.29 -10.18
N PRO A 73 -6.10 1.51 -10.56
CA PRO A 73 -5.07 0.51 -10.36
C PRO A 73 -4.88 0.18 -8.88
N GLU A 74 -4.89 -1.11 -8.55
CA GLU A 74 -4.55 -1.63 -7.24
C GLU A 74 -3.24 -2.42 -7.30
N LEU A 75 -2.37 -2.21 -6.32
CA LEU A 75 -1.15 -2.97 -6.11
C LEU A 75 -1.25 -3.73 -4.80
N TYR A 76 -1.04 -5.03 -4.86
CA TYR A 76 -1.03 -5.90 -3.70
C TYR A 76 0.36 -6.47 -3.45
N PHE A 77 0.93 -6.13 -2.31
CA PHE A 77 2.26 -6.52 -1.87
C PHE A 77 2.16 -7.60 -0.78
N ILE A 78 3.05 -8.61 -0.88
CA ILE A 78 3.28 -9.61 0.15
C ILE A 78 4.73 -9.45 0.64
N ASN A 79 4.89 -9.20 1.93
CA ASN A 79 6.17 -9.21 2.63
C ASN A 79 6.15 -10.37 3.65
N ASP A 80 6.81 -11.47 3.32
CA ASP A 80 6.92 -12.66 4.18
C ASP A 80 8.14 -12.62 5.11
N ARG A 81 8.92 -11.53 5.05
CA ARG A 81 10.15 -11.35 5.80
C ARG A 81 9.90 -10.65 7.14
N PRO A 82 10.82 -10.79 8.11
CA PRO A 82 10.75 -10.07 9.38
C PRO A 82 11.18 -8.59 9.28
N ASP A 83 11.69 -8.13 8.12
CA ASP A 83 12.11 -6.75 7.86
C ASP A 83 11.08 -5.98 7.01
N ASN A 84 11.42 -4.75 6.60
CA ASN A 84 10.58 -3.91 5.75
C ASN A 84 10.94 -4.10 4.27
N ILE A 85 9.95 -3.94 3.39
CA ILE A 85 10.19 -3.68 1.96
C ILE A 85 10.07 -2.18 1.68
N ASP A 86 11.05 -1.63 0.96
CA ASP A 86 11.03 -0.21 0.53
C ASP A 86 10.35 -0.10 -0.83
N VAL A 87 9.11 0.41 -0.81
CA VAL A 87 8.25 0.47 -1.99
C VAL A 87 8.28 1.87 -2.58
N PHE A 88 8.77 1.95 -3.81
CA PHE A 88 8.77 3.15 -4.65
C PHE A 88 7.80 2.95 -5.81
N ILE A 89 6.78 3.79 -5.87
CA ILE A 89 5.75 3.81 -6.90
C ILE A 89 5.84 5.12 -7.68
N LYS A 90 5.72 5.01 -9.00
CA LYS A 90 5.35 6.16 -9.83
C LYS A 90 4.06 5.91 -10.57
N ALA A 91 3.31 6.98 -10.79
CA ALA A 91 2.13 6.99 -11.62
C ALA A 91 2.06 8.27 -12.46
N LYS A 92 1.32 8.21 -13.56
CA LYS A 92 1.01 9.36 -14.42
C LYS A 92 -0.49 9.56 -14.53
N ARG A 93 -0.92 10.79 -14.85
CA ARG A 93 -2.31 11.04 -15.22
C ARG A 93 -2.65 10.30 -16.51
N LYS A 94 -3.88 9.76 -16.56
CA LYS A 94 -4.50 9.21 -17.77
C LYS A 94 -4.70 10.31 -18.81
#